data_AF-A0AA86PFJ8-F1
#
_entry.id   AF-A0AA86PFJ8-F1
#
_cell.length_a   1.000
_cell.length_b   1.000
_cell.length_c   1.000
_cell.angle_alpha   90.00
_cell.angle_beta   90.00
_cell.angle_gamma   90.00
#
_symmetry.space_group_name_H-M   'P 1'
#
loop_
_entity.id
_entity.type
_entity.pdbx_description
1 polymer ?
#
loop_
_entity_poly.entity_id
_entity_poly.type
_entity_poly.pdbx_seq_one_letter_code
_entity_poly.pdbx_strand_id
1 'polypeptide(L)'
;MQRVRISDAEKLEFHKYLSHVMNVRLHLNRADTIPADELCTLYDQLDNSAKPGIFEQVSIYLSKTVTWVTKFYHNTFRKSRFSSSLSEQQKINLETLVHSLYKKNTLSKYILEEAYELINDPNIFPNKISSFVYQSIERAKNGFFYTVKQEVTSHPNKENTNTYNNNNNIVVKNEGQNQNEIQNNKIECESQNKFSTQQIEVELRQFQKLAELTTKSTSQEMPVYNQFSQPTLNDMEVLRSLKCLSQGQQSQVQFQFSQE
;
A
#
# COMPACT_ATOMS: atom_id res chain seq x y z
N MET A 1 17.41 4.96 -6.00
CA MET A 1 16.25 4.16 -6.47
C MET A 1 15.27 5.08 -7.19
N GLN A 2 15.03 4.86 -8.48
CA GLN A 2 14.05 5.62 -9.27
C GLN A 2 12.65 5.12 -8.92
N ARG A 3 11.73 6.00 -8.49
CA ARG A 3 10.34 5.60 -8.24
C ARG A 3 9.67 5.33 -9.59
N VAL A 4 9.38 4.06 -9.87
CA VAL A 4 8.59 3.67 -11.04
C VAL A 4 7.21 4.30 -10.90
N ARG A 5 6.85 5.18 -11.85
CA ARG A 5 5.50 5.74 -11.92
C ARG A 5 4.58 4.66 -12.48
N ILE A 6 3.58 4.29 -11.70
CA ILE A 6 2.49 3.42 -12.15
C ILE A 6 1.69 4.19 -13.19
N SER A 7 1.53 3.60 -14.38
CA SER A 7 0.75 4.20 -15.47
C SER A 7 -0.76 4.09 -15.21
N ASP A 8 -1.55 4.98 -15.81
CA ASP A 8 -3.01 4.87 -15.71
C ASP A 8 -3.56 3.64 -16.46
N ALA A 9 -2.84 3.18 -17.48
CA ALA A 9 -3.12 1.91 -18.16
C ALA A 9 -3.00 0.72 -17.19
N GLU A 10 -1.92 0.64 -16.40
CA GLU A 10 -1.76 -0.43 -15.39
C GLU A 10 -2.86 -0.39 -14.32
N LYS A 11 -3.31 0.81 -13.92
CA LYS A 11 -4.44 0.93 -12.98
C LYS A 11 -5.73 0.42 -13.59
N LEU A 12 -5.98 0.75 -14.85
CA LEU A 12 -7.18 0.32 -15.58
C LEU A 12 -7.19 -1.20 -15.80
N GLU A 13 -6.05 -1.79 -16.15
CA GLU A 13 -5.93 -3.25 -16.28
C GLU A 13 -6.16 -3.95 -14.94
N PHE A 14 -5.53 -3.46 -13.87
CA PHE A 14 -5.74 -4.00 -12.53
C PHE A 14 -7.22 -3.94 -12.14
N HIS A 15 -7.87 -2.79 -12.37
CA HIS A 15 -9.30 -2.60 -12.13
C HIS A 15 -10.14 -3.64 -12.87
N LYS A 16 -9.90 -3.78 -14.18
CA LYS A 16 -10.62 -4.72 -15.04
C LYS A 16 -10.53 -6.16 -14.52
N TYR A 17 -9.32 -6.63 -14.21
CA TYR A 17 -9.13 -8.02 -13.78
C TYR A 17 -9.60 -8.27 -12.35
N LEU A 18 -9.42 -7.31 -11.44
CA LEU A 18 -10.01 -7.43 -10.10
C LEU A 18 -11.53 -7.50 -10.18
N SER A 19 -12.16 -6.64 -10.98
CA SER A 19 -13.62 -6.66 -11.22
C SER A 19 -14.09 -8.00 -11.79
N HIS A 20 -13.38 -8.53 -12.79
CA HIS A 20 -13.68 -9.82 -13.38
C HIS A 20 -13.64 -10.96 -12.36
N VAL A 21 -12.55 -11.09 -11.61
CA VAL A 21 -12.39 -12.14 -10.59
C VAL A 21 -13.44 -12.00 -9.49
N MET A 22 -13.70 -10.77 -9.04
CA MET A 22 -14.71 -10.47 -8.02
C MET A 22 -16.13 -10.83 -8.49
N ASN A 23 -16.51 -10.46 -9.72
CA ASN A 23 -17.84 -10.77 -10.27
C ASN A 23 -18.07 -12.28 -10.40
N VAL A 24 -17.05 -13.03 -10.81
CA VAL A 24 -17.11 -14.50 -10.87
C VAL A 24 -17.34 -15.10 -9.48
N ARG A 25 -16.68 -14.56 -8.44
CA ARG A 25 -16.78 -15.05 -7.06
C ARG A 25 -18.06 -14.64 -6.35
N LEU A 26 -18.59 -13.46 -6.66
CA LEU A 26 -19.75 -12.89 -6.01
C LEU A 26 -21.06 -13.04 -6.81
N HIS A 27 -20.99 -13.58 -8.03
CA HIS A 27 -22.13 -13.72 -8.93
C HIS A 27 -22.93 -12.40 -9.09
N LEU A 28 -22.22 -11.28 -9.18
CA LEU A 28 -22.85 -9.97 -9.36
C LEU A 28 -23.43 -9.86 -10.77
N ASN A 29 -24.75 -9.80 -10.87
CA ASN A 29 -25.49 -9.60 -12.14
C ASN A 29 -25.45 -8.14 -12.60
N ARG A 30 -24.25 -7.55 -12.78
CA ARG A 30 -24.11 -6.18 -13.28
C ARG A 30 -23.47 -6.17 -14.66
N ALA A 31 -24.15 -5.52 -15.60
CA ALA A 31 -23.66 -5.29 -16.96
C ALA A 31 -22.59 -4.19 -17.04
N ASP A 32 -22.54 -3.31 -16.04
CA ASP A 32 -21.67 -2.13 -16.02
C ASP A 32 -20.38 -2.34 -15.24
N THR A 33 -19.33 -1.65 -15.66
CA THR A 33 -18.05 -1.54 -14.94
C THR A 33 -18.26 -0.95 -13.55
N ILE A 34 -18.06 -1.77 -12.50
CA ILE A 34 -18.09 -1.36 -11.10
C ILE A 34 -17.02 -0.28 -10.86
N PRO A 35 -17.35 0.90 -10.29
CA PRO A 35 -16.39 1.92 -9.89
C PRO A 35 -15.26 1.41 -8.98
N ALA A 36 -14.08 2.04 -9.04
CA ALA A 36 -12.90 1.54 -8.31
C ALA A 36 -13.05 1.62 -6.78
N ASP A 37 -13.75 2.62 -6.26
CA ASP A 37 -14.07 2.80 -4.84
C ASP A 37 -15.07 1.74 -4.36
N GLU A 38 -16.12 1.47 -5.13
CA GLU A 38 -17.08 0.40 -4.85
C GLU A 38 -16.39 -0.97 -4.87
N LEU A 39 -15.55 -1.23 -5.87
CA LEU A 39 -14.81 -2.48 -5.97
C LEU A 39 -13.87 -2.72 -4.78
N CYS A 40 -13.19 -1.67 -4.29
CA CYS A 40 -12.38 -1.76 -3.07
C CYS A 40 -13.24 -2.05 -1.85
N THR A 41 -14.41 -1.43 -1.76
CA THR A 41 -15.34 -1.63 -0.64
C THR A 41 -15.86 -3.07 -0.62
N LEU A 42 -16.27 -3.60 -1.77
CA LEU A 42 -16.72 -4.98 -1.91
C LEU A 42 -15.62 -5.97 -1.52
N TYR A 43 -14.38 -5.76 -2.00
CA TYR A 43 -13.25 -6.61 -1.62
C TYR A 43 -12.96 -6.55 -0.12
N ASP A 44 -12.93 -5.35 0.47
CA ASP A 44 -12.62 -5.17 1.90
C ASP A 44 -13.71 -5.83 2.78
N GLN A 45 -14.97 -5.81 2.34
CA GLN A 45 -16.13 -6.43 3.00
C GLN A 45 -16.23 -7.95 2.84
N LEU A 46 -15.47 -8.56 1.92
CA LEU A 46 -15.43 -10.01 1.81
C LEU A 46 -14.98 -10.65 3.13
N ASP A 47 -15.59 -11.79 3.45
CA ASP A 47 -15.12 -12.65 4.52
C ASP A 47 -13.69 -13.12 4.26
N ASN A 48 -12.94 -13.36 5.34
CA ASN A 48 -11.56 -13.83 5.26
C ASN A 48 -11.44 -15.19 4.56
N SER A 49 -12.51 -15.98 4.47
CA SER A 49 -12.57 -17.24 3.71
C SER A 49 -12.73 -17.02 2.19
N ALA A 50 -13.28 -15.88 1.77
CA ALA A 50 -13.56 -15.57 0.36
C ALA A 50 -12.42 -14.78 -0.33
N LYS A 51 -11.56 -14.11 0.46
CA LYS A 51 -10.38 -13.36 -0.02
C LYS A 51 -9.24 -14.22 -0.61
N PRO A 52 -8.91 -15.42 -0.08
CA PRO A 52 -7.81 -16.24 -0.59
C PRO A 52 -7.94 -16.54 -2.08
N GLY A 53 -6.82 -16.46 -2.80
CA GLY A 53 -6.75 -16.77 -4.23
C GLY A 53 -7.22 -15.66 -5.18
N ILE A 54 -7.86 -14.58 -4.69
CA ILE A 54 -8.28 -13.47 -5.56
C ILE A 54 -7.06 -12.80 -6.21
N PHE A 55 -6.07 -12.39 -5.41
CA PHE A 55 -4.86 -11.77 -5.95
C PHE A 55 -3.99 -12.73 -6.75
N GLU A 56 -4.08 -14.04 -6.48
CA GLU A 56 -3.41 -15.06 -7.29
C GLU A 56 -3.99 -15.08 -8.70
N GLN A 57 -5.32 -15.12 -8.85
CA GLN A 57 -5.97 -15.07 -10.16
C GLN A 57 -5.68 -13.76 -10.89
N VAL A 58 -5.77 -12.62 -10.20
CA VAL A 58 -5.43 -11.31 -10.78
C VAL A 58 -3.96 -11.27 -11.25
N SER A 59 -3.06 -11.92 -10.51
CA SER A 59 -1.64 -11.99 -10.86
C SER A 59 -1.38 -12.75 -12.15
N ILE A 60 -2.15 -13.81 -12.41
CA ILE A 60 -2.10 -14.59 -13.66
C ILE A 60 -2.51 -13.70 -14.83
N TYR A 61 -3.63 -12.98 -14.72
CA TYR A 61 -4.10 -12.10 -15.81
C TYR A 61 -3.14 -10.95 -16.11
N LEU A 62 -2.54 -10.34 -15.08
CA LEU A 62 -1.60 -9.23 -15.24
C LEU A 62 -0.17 -9.68 -15.60
N SER A 63 0.13 -10.98 -15.55
CA SER A 63 1.51 -11.50 -15.63
C SER A 63 2.46 -10.80 -14.64
N LYS A 64 1.98 -10.57 -13.40
CA LYS A 64 2.74 -9.97 -12.30
C LYS A 64 2.83 -10.97 -11.14
N THR A 65 3.71 -10.72 -10.18
CA THR A 65 3.76 -11.55 -8.96
C THR A 65 2.60 -11.23 -8.02
N VAL A 66 2.14 -12.21 -7.25
CA VAL A 66 1.09 -12.02 -6.23
C VAL A 66 1.48 -10.92 -5.23
N THR A 67 2.75 -10.88 -4.83
CA THR A 67 3.29 -9.83 -3.97
C THR A 67 3.15 -8.45 -4.58
N TRP A 68 3.38 -8.31 -5.89
CA TRP A 68 3.19 -7.04 -6.59
C TRP A 68 1.72 -6.65 -6.61
N VAL A 69 0.81 -7.56 -6.98
CA VAL A 69 -0.64 -7.31 -7.04
C VAL A 69 -1.19 -6.90 -5.68
N THR A 70 -0.79 -7.59 -4.62
CA THR A 70 -1.18 -7.29 -3.24
C THR A 70 -0.69 -5.90 -2.82
N LYS A 71 0.59 -5.59 -3.08
CA LYS A 71 1.15 -4.26 -2.79
C LYS A 71 0.48 -3.17 -3.62
N PHE A 72 0.17 -3.45 -4.88
CA PHE A 72 -0.51 -2.52 -5.77
C PHE A 72 -1.91 -2.19 -5.26
N TYR A 73 -2.66 -3.21 -4.84
CA TYR A 73 -3.97 -3.04 -4.22
C TYR A 73 -3.86 -2.11 -3.01
N HIS A 74 -3.07 -2.52 -1.99
CA HIS A 74 -3.03 -1.80 -0.72
C HIS A 74 -2.43 -0.40 -0.80
N ASN A 75 -1.46 -0.17 -1.68
CA ASN A 75 -0.73 1.11 -1.74
C ASN A 75 -1.19 2.06 -2.84
N THR A 76 -1.87 1.56 -3.86
CA THR A 76 -2.21 2.37 -5.05
C THR A 76 -3.70 2.29 -5.33
N PHE A 77 -4.24 1.11 -5.61
CA PHE A 77 -5.62 0.97 -6.05
C PHE A 77 -6.61 1.37 -4.94
N ARG A 78 -6.42 0.87 -3.71
CA ARG A 78 -7.27 1.13 -2.55
C ARG A 78 -7.40 2.61 -2.18
N LYS A 79 -6.49 3.47 -2.67
CA LYS A 79 -6.59 4.92 -2.49
C LYS A 79 -7.87 5.51 -3.09
N SER A 80 -8.46 4.88 -4.10
CA SER A 80 -9.72 5.33 -4.72
C SER A 80 -10.86 5.45 -3.71
N ARG A 81 -10.84 4.65 -2.63
CA ARG A 81 -11.85 4.67 -1.55
C ARG A 81 -11.75 5.91 -0.66
N PHE A 82 -10.61 6.60 -0.66
CA PHE A 82 -10.33 7.69 0.28
C PHE A 82 -10.45 9.02 -0.46
N SER A 83 -11.54 9.74 -0.19
CA SER A 83 -11.84 11.03 -0.81
C SER A 83 -11.05 12.19 -0.21
N SER A 84 -10.62 12.05 1.04
CA SER A 84 -10.04 13.15 1.82
C SER A 84 -8.51 13.11 1.84
N SER A 85 -7.92 14.30 1.78
CA SER A 85 -6.52 14.54 2.08
C SER A 85 -6.37 15.08 3.50
N LEU A 86 -5.17 15.01 4.08
CA LEU A 86 -4.88 15.72 5.33
C LEU A 86 -5.08 17.23 5.13
N SER A 87 -5.98 17.82 5.91
CA SER A 87 -6.17 19.27 5.94
C SER A 87 -4.96 19.98 6.53
N GLU A 88 -4.80 21.28 6.27
CA GLU A 88 -3.70 22.05 6.85
C GLU A 88 -3.75 22.03 8.38
N GLN A 89 -4.94 22.13 8.98
CA GLN A 89 -5.09 22.02 10.44
C GLN A 89 -4.64 20.65 10.96
N GLN A 90 -5.00 19.57 10.28
CA GLN A 90 -4.57 18.21 10.64
C GLN A 90 -3.05 18.05 10.54
N LYS A 91 -2.42 18.62 9.50
CA LYS A 91 -0.95 18.61 9.36
C LYS A 91 -0.27 19.36 10.50
N ILE A 92 -0.77 20.55 10.86
CA ILE A 92 -0.25 21.34 11.99
C ILE A 92 -0.36 20.56 13.31
N ASN A 93 -1.52 19.94 13.55
CA ASN A 93 -1.74 19.14 14.76
C ASN A 93 -0.79 17.92 14.79
N LEU A 94 -0.65 17.20 13.67
CA LEU A 94 0.27 16.07 13.56
C LEU A 94 1.72 16.50 13.75
N GLU A 95 2.14 17.62 13.19
CA GLU A 95 3.51 18.13 13.34
C GLU A 95 3.81 18.52 14.78
N THR A 96 2.84 19.15 15.47
CA THR A 96 2.93 19.48 16.89
C THR A 96 3.02 18.21 17.75
N LEU A 97 2.17 17.21 17.47
CA LEU A 97 2.19 15.91 18.15
C LEU A 97 3.55 15.22 17.98
N VAL A 98 4.00 15.05 16.73
CA VAL A 98 5.27 14.40 16.39
C VAL A 98 6.42 15.09 17.11
N HIS A 99 6.48 16.41 17.07
CA HIS A 99 7.53 17.17 17.72
C HIS A 99 7.52 16.98 19.25
N SER A 100 6.35 17.01 19.88
CA SER A 100 6.22 16.83 21.33
C SER A 100 6.65 15.44 21.81
N LEU A 101 6.32 14.38 21.06
CA LEU A 101 6.67 13.01 21.39
C LEU A 101 8.13 12.69 21.02
N TYR A 102 8.61 13.21 19.88
CA TYR A 102 9.99 13.04 19.47
C TYR A 102 10.97 13.65 20.49
N LYS A 103 10.65 14.84 21.03
CA LYS A 103 11.43 15.46 22.12
C LYS A 103 11.46 14.63 23.41
N LYS A 104 10.45 13.80 23.65
CA LYS A 104 10.39 12.85 24.78
C LYS A 104 11.12 11.54 24.50
N ASN A 105 11.83 11.43 23.37
CA ASN A 105 12.49 10.21 22.90
C ASN A 105 11.52 9.03 22.69
N THR A 106 10.26 9.32 22.34
CA THR A 106 9.28 8.28 22.02
C THR A 106 9.65 7.57 20.72
N LEU A 107 9.50 6.24 20.68
CA LEU A 107 9.77 5.44 19.47
C LEU A 107 8.78 5.79 18.35
N SER A 108 9.25 5.78 17.10
CA SER A 108 8.44 6.12 15.92
C SER A 108 7.14 5.32 15.78
N LYS A 109 7.13 4.06 16.25
CA LYS A 109 5.93 3.22 16.25
C LYS A 109 4.80 3.83 17.10
N TYR A 110 5.12 4.27 18.32
CA TYR A 110 4.13 4.87 19.24
C TYR A 110 3.67 6.24 18.76
N ILE A 111 4.58 7.04 18.17
CA ILE A 111 4.19 8.33 17.55
C ILE A 111 3.16 8.10 16.43
N LEU A 112 3.35 7.03 15.65
CA LEU A 112 2.44 6.70 14.57
C LEU A 112 1.07 6.22 15.08
N GLU A 113 1.04 5.43 16.16
CA GLU A 113 -0.21 5.00 16.82
C GLU A 113 -1.01 6.22 17.31
N GLU A 114 -0.38 7.13 18.05
CA GLU A 114 -0.98 8.39 18.51
C GLU A 114 -1.48 9.27 17.35
N ALA A 115 -0.73 9.31 16.24
CA ALA A 115 -1.12 10.05 15.05
C ALA A 115 -2.38 9.47 14.36
N TYR A 116 -2.56 8.14 14.38
CA TYR A 116 -3.77 7.51 13.87
C TYR A 116 -4.98 7.82 14.76
N GLU A 117 -4.80 7.77 16.07
CA GLU A 117 -5.85 8.12 17.05
C GLU A 117 -6.26 9.59 16.96
N LEU A 118 -5.30 10.50 16.75
CA LEU A 118 -5.57 11.94 16.64
C LEU A 118 -6.42 12.31 15.42
N ILE A 119 -6.16 11.68 14.26
CA ILE A 119 -6.87 12.01 13.02
C ILE A 119 -8.24 11.34 12.98
N ASN A 120 -8.32 10.06 13.35
CA ASN A 120 -9.53 9.24 13.42
C ASN A 120 -10.56 9.50 12.28
N ASP A 121 -10.07 9.74 11.05
CA ASP A 121 -10.92 10.00 9.88
C ASP A 121 -10.83 8.80 8.92
N PRO A 122 -11.93 8.04 8.73
CA PRO A 122 -11.94 6.87 7.85
C PRO A 122 -11.81 7.23 6.37
N ASN A 123 -12.00 8.49 5.99
CA ASN A 123 -11.90 8.95 4.60
C ASN A 123 -10.47 9.35 4.22
N ILE A 124 -9.53 9.37 5.18
CA ILE A 124 -8.12 9.67 4.92
C ILE A 124 -7.35 8.37 4.77
N PHE A 125 -6.61 8.26 3.67
CA PHE A 125 -5.81 7.07 3.41
C PHE A 125 -4.70 6.90 4.48
N PRO A 126 -4.61 5.77 5.21
CA PRO A 126 -3.67 5.62 6.33
C PRO A 126 -2.20 5.86 5.99
N ASN A 127 -1.77 5.57 4.76
CA ASN A 127 -0.39 5.84 4.36
C ASN A 127 -0.07 7.34 4.21
N LYS A 128 -1.07 8.21 4.10
CA LYS A 128 -0.87 9.66 4.12
C LYS A 128 -0.43 10.10 5.52
N ILE A 129 -1.08 9.55 6.56
CA ILE A 129 -0.73 9.82 7.96
C ILE A 129 0.69 9.29 8.23
N SER A 130 0.96 8.02 7.94
CA SER A 130 2.29 7.44 8.21
C SER A 130 3.40 8.13 7.42
N SER A 131 3.19 8.41 6.12
CA SER A 131 4.18 9.13 5.32
C SER A 131 4.45 10.53 5.87
N PHE A 132 3.42 11.24 6.35
CA PHE A 132 3.60 12.56 6.94
C PHE A 132 4.37 12.47 8.26
N VAL A 133 3.98 11.55 9.15
CA VAL A 133 4.65 11.32 10.44
C VAL A 133 6.14 11.01 10.25
N TYR A 134 6.49 10.07 9.36
CA TYR A 134 7.89 9.73 9.12
C TYR A 134 8.70 10.90 8.56
N GLN A 135 8.13 11.69 7.65
CA GLN A 135 8.79 12.90 7.14
C GLN A 135 8.97 13.94 8.26
N SER A 136 7.99 14.11 9.14
CA SER A 136 8.09 15.03 10.28
C SER A 136 9.15 14.58 11.30
N ILE A 137 9.27 13.28 11.56
CA ILE A 137 10.35 12.71 12.40
C ILE A 137 11.72 12.96 11.76
N GLU A 138 11.83 12.75 10.44
CA GLU A 138 13.08 13.01 9.70
C GLU A 138 13.47 14.49 9.74
N ARG A 139 12.52 15.41 9.60
CA ARG A 139 12.75 16.85 9.78
C ARG A 139 13.21 17.18 11.19
N ALA A 140 12.55 16.61 12.20
CA ALA A 140 12.92 16.81 13.61
C ALA A 140 14.33 16.29 13.92
N LYS A 141 14.75 15.17 13.31
CA LYS A 141 16.13 14.66 13.40
C LYS A 141 17.15 15.64 12.83
N ASN A 142 16.82 16.28 11.72
CA ASN A 142 17.69 17.21 11.02
C ASN A 142 17.62 18.65 11.58
N GLY A 143 16.91 18.87 12.70
CA GLY A 143 16.77 20.19 13.33
C GLY A 143 15.88 21.17 12.58
N PHE A 144 15.20 20.75 11.52
CA PHE A 144 14.24 21.58 10.79
C PHE A 144 12.88 21.54 11.48
N PHE A 145 12.53 22.63 12.14
CA PHE A 145 11.19 22.81 12.71
C PHE A 145 10.48 23.94 11.98
N TYR A 146 9.26 23.69 11.51
CA TYR A 146 8.37 24.77 11.14
C TYR A 146 7.90 25.41 12.44
N THR A 147 8.46 26.57 12.78
CA THR A 147 7.84 27.44 13.78
C THR A 147 6.52 27.88 13.17
N VAL A 148 5.42 27.24 13.58
CA VAL A 148 4.07 27.68 13.23
C VAL A 148 3.94 29.09 13.79
N LYS A 149 4.15 30.10 12.94
CA LYS A 149 3.78 31.47 13.25
C LYS A 149 2.26 31.44 13.35
N GLN A 150 1.75 31.30 14.58
CA GLN A 150 0.38 31.62 14.87
C GLN A 150 0.23 33.11 14.59
N GLU A 151 -0.29 33.46 13.41
CA GLU A 151 -0.83 34.79 13.20
C GLU A 151 -2.03 34.91 14.14
N VAL A 152 -1.77 35.53 15.30
CA VAL A 152 -2.81 35.99 16.19
C VAL A 152 -3.52 37.13 15.45
N THR A 153 -4.61 36.80 14.74
CA THR A 153 -5.56 37.80 14.24
C THR A 153 -6.37 38.34 15.43
N SER A 154 -5.69 39.11 16.28
CA SER A 154 -6.34 39.96 17.28
C SER A 154 -6.52 41.35 16.68
N HIS A 155 -7.58 41.56 15.90
CA HIS A 155 -8.14 42.90 15.76
C HIS A 155 -9.66 42.92 16.01
N PRO A 156 -10.13 43.84 16.87
CA PRO A 156 -11.53 43.95 17.24
C PRO A 156 -12.35 44.63 16.14
N ASN A 157 -13.63 44.24 16.10
CA ASN A 157 -14.72 44.86 15.36
C ASN A 157 -14.59 46.39 15.20
N LYS A 158 -14.59 46.87 13.95
CA LYS A 158 -15.12 48.19 13.60
C LYS A 158 -15.90 48.10 12.31
N GLU A 159 -17.11 48.64 12.40
CA GLU A 159 -18.13 48.75 11.37
C GLU A 159 -17.69 49.65 10.20
N ASN A 160 -18.27 49.34 9.03
CA ASN A 160 -18.61 50.20 7.89
C ASN A 160 -17.62 51.29 7.43
N THR A 161 -17.16 51.17 6.18
CA THR A 161 -17.59 52.07 5.08
C THR A 161 -17.07 51.59 3.72
N ASN A 162 -17.95 51.66 2.72
CA ASN A 162 -17.65 51.53 1.30
C ASN A 162 -16.67 52.61 0.84
N THR A 163 -15.60 52.27 0.11
CA THR A 163 -15.03 53.13 -0.94
C THR A 163 -14.29 52.30 -1.99
N TYR A 164 -14.57 52.62 -3.25
CA TYR A 164 -13.99 52.09 -4.48
C TYR A 164 -12.51 52.50 -4.67
N ASN A 165 -11.82 51.71 -5.50
CA ASN A 165 -10.78 52.09 -6.47
C ASN A 165 -9.27 51.93 -6.16
N ASN A 166 -8.68 50.99 -6.92
CA ASN A 166 -7.52 51.09 -7.82
C ASN A 166 -6.04 51.08 -7.34
N ASN A 167 -5.33 50.11 -7.94
CA ASN A 167 -3.96 50.08 -8.44
C ASN A 167 -2.70 50.03 -7.52
N ASN A 168 -2.00 48.91 -7.73
CA ASN A 168 -0.54 48.73 -7.92
C ASN A 168 0.43 48.59 -6.73
N ASN A 169 1.37 47.67 -6.98
CA ASN A 169 2.71 47.47 -6.40
C ASN A 169 2.82 46.68 -5.09
N ILE A 170 2.92 45.36 -5.23
CA ILE A 170 3.63 44.51 -4.25
C ILE A 170 5.12 44.55 -4.60
N VAL A 171 5.85 45.40 -3.87
CA VAL A 171 7.32 45.35 -3.78
C VAL A 171 7.68 44.21 -2.83
N VAL A 172 8.23 43.13 -3.40
CA VAL A 172 8.86 42.05 -2.63
C VAL A 172 10.23 42.56 -2.16
N LYS A 173 10.35 42.89 -0.88
CA LYS A 173 11.66 43.03 -0.22
C LYS A 173 12.13 41.66 0.25
N ASN A 174 13.05 41.07 -0.51
CA ASN A 174 13.93 40.01 -0.06
C ASN A 174 15.28 40.63 0.34
N GLU A 175 15.54 40.71 1.63
CA GLU A 175 16.87 40.83 2.23
C GLU A 175 16.97 39.58 3.13
N GLY A 176 17.84 38.58 2.98
CA GLY A 176 19.19 38.55 2.45
C GLY A 176 20.16 38.39 3.63
N GLN A 177 20.56 37.16 3.99
CA GLN A 177 21.84 36.80 4.65
C GLN A 177 21.86 35.33 5.12
N ASN A 178 22.59 34.46 4.41
CA ASN A 178 23.75 33.71 4.93
C ASN A 178 24.30 32.75 3.86
N GLN A 179 25.18 33.27 3.00
CA GLN A 179 26.07 32.46 2.16
C GLN A 179 27.43 32.40 2.88
N ASN A 180 27.63 31.45 3.80
CA ASN A 180 28.96 31.08 4.32
C ASN A 180 28.96 29.75 5.11
N GLU A 181 28.22 28.74 4.67
CA GLU A 181 28.29 27.37 5.24
C GLU A 181 28.41 26.26 4.18
N ILE A 182 28.66 26.63 2.92
CA ILE A 182 28.90 25.68 1.83
C ILE A 182 30.42 25.50 1.67
N GLN A 183 31.07 24.88 2.65
CA GLN A 183 32.39 24.26 2.44
C GLN A 183 32.78 23.21 3.50
N ASN A 184 32.12 23.16 4.66
CA ASN A 184 32.40 22.14 5.68
C ASN A 184 31.60 20.82 5.54
N ASN A 185 30.55 20.78 4.71
CA ASN A 185 29.70 19.58 4.56
C ASN A 185 30.16 18.56 3.51
N LYS A 186 31.34 18.74 2.89
CA LYS A 186 31.85 17.77 1.89
C LYS A 186 32.71 16.65 2.50
N ILE A 187 33.15 16.78 3.76
CA ILE A 187 34.07 15.81 4.39
C ILE A 187 33.32 14.77 5.25
N GLU A 188 32.12 15.07 5.77
CA GLU A 188 31.33 14.11 6.58
C GLU A 188 30.47 13.13 5.76
N CYS A 189 30.20 13.42 4.49
CA CYS A 189 29.40 12.55 3.62
C CYS A 189 30.15 11.27 3.17
N GLU A 190 31.49 11.26 3.22
CA GLU A 190 32.29 10.08 2.84
C GLU A 190 32.58 9.14 4.02
N SER A 191 32.54 9.64 5.26
CA SER A 191 32.76 8.84 6.47
C SER A 191 31.51 8.06 6.89
N GLN A 192 30.31 8.62 6.72
CA GLN A 192 29.06 7.90 7.03
C GLN A 192 28.73 6.79 6.01
N ASN A 193 29.15 6.96 4.75
CA ASN A 193 28.91 5.96 3.70
C ASN A 193 29.80 4.71 3.89
N LYS A 194 31.02 4.88 4.42
CA LYS A 194 31.92 3.76 4.75
C LYS A 194 31.44 2.93 5.94
N PHE A 195 30.80 3.55 6.94
CA PHE A 195 30.30 2.83 8.11
C PHE A 195 29.06 1.98 7.79
N SER A 196 28.16 2.49 6.95
CA SER A 196 26.98 1.76 6.47
C SER A 196 27.35 0.53 5.62
N THR A 197 28.36 0.67 4.75
CA THR A 197 28.79 -0.43 3.88
C THR A 197 29.44 -1.57 4.67
N GLN A 198 30.19 -1.27 5.73
CA GLN A 198 30.77 -2.28 6.62
C GLN A 198 29.72 -3.03 7.45
N GLN A 199 28.65 -2.37 7.90
CA GLN A 199 27.55 -3.04 8.61
C GLN A 199 26.79 -4.02 7.71
N ILE A 200 26.54 -3.64 6.45
CA ILE A 200 25.85 -4.49 5.48
C ILE A 200 26.69 -5.74 5.15
N GLU A 201 28.01 -5.61 5.01
CA GLU A 201 28.89 -6.77 4.76
C GLU A 201 28.95 -7.75 5.93
N VAL A 202 28.88 -7.25 7.18
CA VAL A 202 28.85 -8.11 8.36
C VAL A 202 27.55 -8.90 8.44
N GLU A 203 26.40 -8.27 8.18
CA GLU A 203 25.11 -8.97 8.15
C GLU A 203 25.04 -10.01 7.03
N LEU A 204 25.56 -9.69 5.84
CA LEU A 204 25.55 -10.64 4.72
C LEU A 204 26.36 -11.91 5.04
N ARG A 205 27.51 -11.77 5.70
CA ARG A 205 28.32 -12.93 6.13
C ARG A 205 27.62 -13.77 7.19
N GLN A 206 26.86 -13.16 8.09
CA GLN A 206 26.07 -13.89 9.08
C GLN A 206 24.95 -14.70 8.42
N PHE A 207 24.27 -14.13 7.43
CA PHE A 207 23.23 -14.84 6.66
C PHE A 207 23.78 -16.01 5.86
N GLN A 208 24.94 -15.85 5.21
CA GLN A 208 25.58 -16.96 4.48
C GLN A 208 25.97 -18.10 5.42
N LYS A 209 26.51 -17.79 6.61
CA LYS A 209 26.89 -18.80 7.61
C LYS A 209 25.68 -19.56 8.15
N LEU A 210 24.52 -18.89 8.31
CA LEU A 210 23.27 -19.54 8.71
C LEU A 210 22.73 -20.47 7.61
N ALA A 211 22.84 -20.09 6.34
CA ALA A 211 22.43 -20.92 5.20
C ALA A 211 23.32 -22.18 5.06
N GLU A 212 24.61 -22.09 5.36
CA GLU A 212 25.50 -23.25 5.38
C GLU A 212 25.21 -24.23 6.53
N LEU A 213 24.76 -23.71 7.68
CA LEU A 213 24.38 -24.54 8.83
C LEU A 213 23.06 -25.30 8.59
N THR A 214 22.08 -24.67 7.93
CA THR A 214 20.81 -25.34 7.60
C THR A 214 20.96 -26.39 6.50
N THR A 215 21.85 -26.18 5.54
CA THR A 215 22.14 -27.17 4.50
C THR A 215 22.93 -28.37 5.04
N LYS A 216 23.81 -28.18 6.04
CA LYS A 216 24.52 -29.30 6.71
C LYS A 216 23.64 -30.08 7.69
N SER A 217 22.57 -29.49 8.23
CA SER A 217 21.66 -30.17 9.16
C SER A 217 20.60 -31.05 8.48
N THR A 218 20.47 -31.01 7.15
CA THR A 218 19.40 -31.73 6.41
C THR A 218 19.91 -33.01 5.72
N SER A 219 21.13 -33.45 6.01
CA SER A 219 21.72 -34.69 5.47
C SER A 219 21.77 -35.84 6.48
N GLN A 220 20.91 -35.85 7.50
CA GLN A 220 20.65 -37.06 8.28
C GLN A 220 19.41 -37.77 7.73
N GLU A 221 19.69 -38.95 7.20
CA GLU A 221 18.80 -39.93 6.58
C GLU A 221 17.48 -40.09 7.35
N MET A 222 16.36 -39.82 6.69
CA MET A 222 15.06 -40.29 7.17
C MET A 222 14.89 -41.77 6.82
N PRO A 223 14.51 -42.64 7.77
CA PRO A 223 14.22 -44.03 7.48
C PRO A 223 12.96 -44.15 6.61
N VAL A 224 13.10 -44.91 5.53
CA VAL A 224 12.01 -45.32 4.65
C VAL A 224 11.05 -46.21 5.44
N TYR A 225 9.92 -45.65 5.89
CA TYR A 225 8.77 -46.44 6.32
C TYR A 225 7.96 -46.83 5.10
N ASN A 226 8.21 -48.06 4.65
CA ASN A 226 7.46 -48.74 3.61
C ASN A 226 6.39 -49.60 4.29
N GLN A 227 5.16 -49.09 4.44
CA GLN A 227 3.97 -49.87 4.81
C GLN A 227 2.74 -48.96 4.77
N PHE A 228 1.81 -49.22 3.85
CA PHE A 228 0.33 -49.10 3.99
C PHE A 228 -0.24 -49.44 2.59
N SER A 229 -0.61 -50.71 2.37
CA SER A 229 -1.97 -51.25 2.50
C SER A 229 -2.75 -51.14 1.19
N GLN A 230 -2.97 -52.31 0.56
CA GLN A 230 -3.80 -52.43 -0.62
C GLN A 230 -5.27 -52.08 -0.30
N PRO A 231 -5.97 -51.36 -1.20
CA PRO A 231 -7.38 -51.08 -1.04
C PRO A 231 -8.19 -52.39 -1.15
N THR A 232 -9.13 -52.56 -0.23
CA THR A 232 -10.07 -53.68 -0.20
C THR A 232 -11.19 -53.51 -1.22
N LEU A 233 -11.80 -54.63 -1.63
CA LEU A 233 -12.80 -54.73 -2.70
C LEU A 233 -14.04 -53.81 -2.56
N ASN A 234 -14.29 -53.22 -1.38
CA ASN A 234 -15.40 -52.31 -1.13
C ASN A 234 -15.12 -50.85 -1.55
N ASP A 235 -13.87 -50.45 -1.80
CA ASP A 235 -13.53 -49.08 -2.21
C ASP A 235 -13.77 -48.82 -3.72
N MET A 236 -14.06 -49.87 -4.50
CA MET A 236 -14.31 -49.78 -5.94
C MET A 236 -15.79 -49.50 -6.31
N GLU A 237 -16.74 -49.68 -5.38
CA GLU A 237 -18.15 -49.37 -5.66
C GLU A 237 -18.47 -47.88 -5.55
N VAL A 238 -17.74 -47.13 -4.72
CA VAL A 238 -17.89 -45.67 -4.62
C VAL A 238 -17.40 -44.96 -5.89
N LEU A 239 -16.39 -45.52 -6.58
CA LEU A 239 -15.86 -44.99 -7.84
C LEU A 239 -16.70 -45.33 -9.08
N ARG A 240 -17.59 -46.33 -9.03
CA ARG A 240 -18.57 -46.58 -10.10
C ARG A 240 -19.75 -45.61 -10.06
N SER A 241 -20.17 -45.18 -8.88
CA SER A 241 -21.29 -44.23 -8.73
C SER A 241 -20.96 -42.81 -9.21
N LEU A 242 -19.67 -42.44 -9.28
CA LEU A 242 -19.23 -41.13 -9.78
C LEU A 242 -19.07 -41.05 -11.30
N LYS A 243 -19.24 -42.16 -12.04
CA LYS A 243 -19.15 -42.19 -13.51
C LYS A 243 -20.49 -42.07 -14.25
N CYS A 244 -21.60 -42.00 -13.53
CA CYS A 244 -22.95 -41.83 -14.10
C CYS A 244 -23.49 -40.39 -14.08
N LEU A 245 -22.67 -39.40 -13.67
CA LEU A 245 -23.06 -37.97 -13.66
C LEU A 245 -22.40 -37.12 -14.76
N SER A 246 -21.63 -37.73 -15.68
CA SER A 246 -20.96 -37.01 -16.79
C SER A 246 -21.50 -37.36 -18.19
N GLN A 247 -22.67 -38.00 -18.30
CA GLN A 247 -23.36 -38.22 -19.57
C GLN A 247 -24.77 -37.64 -19.50
N GLY A 248 -24.86 -36.32 -19.67
CA GLY A 248 -26.15 -35.63 -19.64
C GLY A 248 -26.01 -34.17 -20.02
N GLN A 249 -25.50 -33.89 -21.21
CA GLN A 249 -25.75 -32.65 -21.98
C GLN A 249 -25.10 -32.76 -23.37
N GLN A 250 -25.75 -33.51 -24.27
CA GLN A 250 -25.66 -33.22 -25.71
C GLN A 250 -27.02 -32.66 -26.12
N SER A 251 -27.14 -31.33 -26.04
CA SER A 251 -28.26 -30.61 -26.65
C SER A 251 -27.94 -30.32 -28.11
N GLN A 252 -28.95 -30.60 -28.94
CA GLN A 252 -29.00 -30.46 -30.38
C GLN A 252 -28.57 -29.07 -30.87
N VAL A 253 -27.72 -29.04 -31.89
CA VAL A 253 -27.58 -27.91 -32.80
C VAL A 253 -28.24 -28.34 -34.12
N GLN A 254 -29.47 -27.88 -34.36
CA GLN A 254 -30.10 -27.93 -35.68
C GLN A 254 -29.64 -26.71 -36.48
N PHE A 255 -28.82 -26.93 -37.50
CA PHE A 255 -28.62 -25.96 -38.59
C PHE A 255 -29.68 -26.22 -39.66
N GLN A 256 -30.59 -25.27 -39.87
CA GLN A 256 -31.37 -25.18 -41.11
C GLN A 256 -30.56 -24.39 -42.14
N PHE A 257 -30.18 -25.08 -43.21
CA PHE A 257 -29.85 -24.44 -44.48
C PHE A 257 -31.16 -24.26 -45.25
N SER A 258 -31.53 -23.02 -45.54
CA SER A 258 -32.49 -22.70 -46.60
C SER A 258 -31.71 -22.32 -47.84
N GLN A 259 -31.84 -23.10 -48.90
CA GLN A 259 -31.62 -22.67 -50.27
C GLN A 259 -32.97 -22.24 -50.83
N GLU A 260 -33.04 -21.00 -51.30
CA GLU A 260 -33.74 -20.55 -52.52
C GLU A 260 -33.17 -19.19 -52.92
#